data_AF-A0A483AGC6-F1
#
_entry.id   AF-A0A483AGC6-F1
#
_cell.length_a   1.000
_cell.length_b   1.000
_cell.length_c   1.000
_cell.angle_alpha   90.00
_cell.angle_beta   90.00
_cell.angle_gamma   90.00
#
_symmetry.space_group_name_H-M   'P 1'
#
loop_
_entity.id
_entity.type
_entity.pdbx_description
1 polymer ?
#
loop_
_entity_poly.entity_id
_entity_poly.type
_entity_poly.pdbx_seq_one_letter_code
_entity_poly.pdbx_strand_id
1 'polypeptide(L)'
;MVLKKPEKAYQFTLICTALSVLGGVVGYFLGALLIDVIQPLLVKLHYIDKLETVKTWFAEYGIWIVALAGFSPMPYKIFTLGAGIANMALLPFILISLLARGTRFFLVAFFVKKLGDACDIWLKKYIDRLGYILIIIIALGLWYAK
;
A
#
# COMPACT_ATOMS: atom_id res chain seq x y z
N MET A 1 20.85 4.22 -0.04
CA MET A 1 20.11 3.06 0.53
C MET A 1 20.47 2.93 1.99
N VAL A 2 19.51 2.61 2.86
CA VAL A 2 19.71 2.52 4.32
C VAL A 2 20.84 1.54 4.69
N LEU A 3 20.99 0.46 3.93
CA LEU A 3 22.08 -0.52 4.07
C LEU A 3 23.49 0.08 3.90
N LYS A 4 23.66 1.13 3.09
CA LYS A 4 24.98 1.74 2.81
C LYS A 4 25.33 2.88 3.79
N LYS A 5 24.31 3.47 4.43
CA LYS A 5 24.43 4.64 5.32
C LYS A 5 23.39 4.54 6.45
N PRO A 6 23.56 3.60 7.40
CA PRO A 6 22.60 3.36 8.48
C PRO A 6 22.43 4.57 9.40
N GLU A 7 23.42 5.46 9.48
CA GLU A 7 23.35 6.72 10.23
C GLU A 7 22.26 7.67 9.69
N LYS A 8 21.96 7.60 8.38
CA LYS A 8 20.89 8.39 7.73
C LYS A 8 19.57 7.62 7.56
N ALA A 9 19.42 6.47 8.20
CA ALA A 9 18.25 5.60 8.05
C ALA A 9 16.92 6.35 8.21
N TYR A 10 16.75 7.08 9.32
CA TYR A 10 15.50 7.79 9.59
C TYR A 10 15.21 8.95 8.63
N GLN A 11 16.24 9.63 8.13
CA GLN A 11 16.08 10.69 7.12
C GLN A 11 15.57 10.11 5.80
N PHE A 12 16.18 9.02 5.33
CA PHE A 12 15.73 8.35 4.11
C PHE A 12 14.33 7.78 4.26
N THR A 13 14.00 7.21 5.42
CA THR A 13 12.66 6.72 5.70
C THR A 13 11.62 7.83 5.68
N LEU A 14 11.90 8.97 6.31
CA LEU A 14 10.99 10.11 6.32
C LEU A 14 10.72 10.63 4.90
N ILE A 15 11.77 10.79 4.08
CA ILE A 15 11.63 11.18 2.67
C ILE A 15 10.82 10.14 1.91
N CYS A 16 11.09 8.85 2.12
CA CYS A 16 10.37 7.76 1.48
C CYS A 16 8.88 7.74 1.86
N THR A 17 8.56 7.93 3.14
CA THR A 17 7.18 8.05 3.62
C THR A 17 6.48 9.25 2.98
N ALA A 18 7.12 10.41 2.98
CA ALA A 18 6.56 11.62 2.37
C ALA A 18 6.27 11.43 0.87
N LEU A 19 7.25 10.96 0.08
CA LEU A 19 7.07 10.72 -1.36
C LEU A 19 6.05 9.60 -1.63
N SER A 20 5.99 8.56 -0.79
CA SER A 20 5.02 7.47 -0.91
C SER A 20 3.59 7.97 -0.71
N VAL A 21 3.37 8.82 0.31
CA VAL A 21 2.07 9.44 0.60
C VAL A 21 1.72 10.46 -0.47
N LEU A 22 2.65 11.29 -0.92
CA LEU A 22 2.42 12.24 -2.02
C LEU A 22 1.97 11.52 -3.30
N GLY A 23 2.65 10.46 -3.70
CA GLY A 23 2.17 9.66 -4.83
C GLY A 23 0.85 8.93 -4.53
N GLY A 24 0.46 8.78 -3.26
CA GLY A 24 -0.84 8.24 -2.86
C GLY A 24 -1.95 9.29 -3.01
N VAL A 25 -1.65 10.55 -2.68
CA VAL A 25 -2.51 11.70 -2.95
C VAL A 25 -2.74 11.87 -4.46
N VAL A 26 -1.70 11.68 -5.28
CA VAL A 26 -1.86 11.64 -6.75
C VAL A 26 -2.83 10.52 -7.15
N GLY A 27 -2.65 9.31 -6.61
CA GLY A 27 -3.58 8.20 -6.85
C GLY A 27 -5.02 8.49 -6.42
N TYR A 28 -5.20 9.14 -5.27
CA TYR A 28 -6.49 9.60 -4.79
C TYR A 28 -7.16 10.55 -5.80
N PHE A 29 -6.44 11.56 -6.28
CA PHE A 29 -7.00 12.48 -7.27
C PHE A 29 -7.28 11.82 -8.61
N LEU A 30 -6.44 10.89 -9.06
CA LEU A 30 -6.72 10.10 -10.26
C LEU A 30 -8.03 9.32 -10.10
N GLY A 31 -8.27 8.71 -8.94
CA GLY A 31 -9.51 7.98 -8.66
C GLY A 31 -10.73 8.90 -8.62
N ALA A 32 -10.62 10.05 -7.96
CA ALA A 32 -11.73 10.99 -7.82
C ALA A 32 -12.09 11.70 -9.13
N LEU A 33 -11.09 12.03 -9.97
CA LEU A 33 -11.30 12.84 -11.17
C LEU A 33 -11.55 12.02 -12.44
N LEU A 34 -10.96 10.83 -12.56
CA LEU A 34 -11.04 10.04 -13.79
C LEU A 34 -12.14 8.98 -13.77
N ILE A 35 -12.79 8.74 -12.63
CA ILE A 35 -13.76 7.65 -12.54
C ILE A 35 -14.94 7.84 -13.49
N ASP A 36 -15.48 9.05 -13.59
CA ASP A 36 -16.63 9.34 -14.47
C ASP A 36 -16.28 9.15 -15.96
N VAL A 37 -15.03 9.45 -16.32
CA VAL A 37 -14.52 9.25 -17.69
C VAL A 37 -14.31 7.76 -18.00
N ILE A 38 -13.89 6.98 -17.00
CA ILE A 38 -13.57 5.55 -17.16
C ILE A 38 -14.81 4.67 -16.97
N GLN A 39 -15.85 5.15 -16.29
CA GLN A 39 -17.06 4.37 -15.99
C GLN A 39 -17.72 3.72 -17.23
N PRO A 40 -17.89 4.40 -18.39
CA PRO A 40 -18.44 3.77 -19.60
C PRO A 40 -17.58 2.61 -20.12
N LEU A 41 -16.25 2.70 -19.94
CA LEU A 41 -15.34 1.61 -20.29
C LEU A 41 -15.50 0.43 -19.33
N LEU A 42 -15.69 0.69 -18.03
CA LEU A 42 -15.95 -0.36 -17.04
C LEU A 42 -17.27 -1.09 -17.30
N VAL A 43 -18.32 -0.39 -17.75
CA VAL A 43 -19.59 -1.00 -18.18
C VAL A 43 -19.35 -1.95 -19.35
N LYS A 44 -18.64 -1.50 -20.40
CA LYS A 44 -18.32 -2.33 -21.57
C LYS A 44 -17.49 -3.57 -21.22
N LEU A 45 -16.66 -3.48 -20.19
CA LEU A 45 -15.82 -4.57 -19.72
C LEU A 45 -16.49 -5.42 -18.60
N HIS A 46 -17.76 -5.17 -18.28
CA HIS A 46 -18.51 -5.86 -17.22
C HIS A 46 -17.83 -5.79 -15.82
N TYR A 47 -17.15 -4.67 -15.51
CA TYR A 47 -16.47 -4.44 -14.23
C TYR A 47 -17.22 -3.52 -13.26
N ILE A 48 -18.44 -3.11 -13.59
CA ILE A 48 -19.23 -2.21 -12.72
C ILE A 48 -19.51 -2.80 -11.34
N ASP A 49 -19.80 -4.10 -11.24
CA ASP A 49 -20.07 -4.73 -9.95
C ASP A 49 -18.85 -4.67 -9.01
N LYS A 50 -17.64 -4.72 -9.58
CA LYS A 50 -16.40 -4.55 -8.81
C LYS A 50 -16.22 -3.11 -8.34
N LEU A 51 -16.63 -2.14 -9.14
CA LEU A 51 -16.59 -0.73 -8.75
C LEU A 51 -17.52 -0.47 -7.56
N GLU A 52 -18.74 -1.01 -7.60
CA GLU A 52 -19.68 -0.90 -6.49
C GLU A 52 -19.19 -1.64 -5.25
N THR A 53 -18.55 -2.81 -5.41
CA THR A 53 -17.90 -3.51 -4.29
C THR A 53 -16.83 -2.65 -3.61
N VAL A 54 -15.99 -1.95 -4.41
CA VAL A 54 -14.99 -1.02 -3.86
C VAL A 54 -15.67 0.08 -3.06
N LYS A 55 -16.71 0.73 -3.59
CA LYS A 55 -17.45 1.78 -2.87
C LYS A 55 -18.05 1.25 -1.56
N THR A 56 -18.65 0.07 -1.59
CA THR A 56 -19.22 -0.59 -0.39
C THR A 56 -18.16 -0.85 0.68
N TRP A 57 -16.99 -1.38 0.29
CA TRP A 57 -15.90 -1.60 1.25
C TRP A 57 -15.36 -0.29 1.84
N PHE A 58 -15.25 0.77 1.04
CA PHE A 58 -14.85 2.07 1.56
C PHE A 58 -15.92 2.69 2.46
N ALA A 59 -17.21 2.44 2.21
CA ALA A 59 -18.29 2.87 3.08
C ALA A 59 -18.31 2.11 4.43
N GLU A 60 -18.02 0.80 4.40
CA GLU A 60 -18.04 -0.07 5.59
C GLU A 60 -16.77 0.09 6.45
N TYR A 61 -15.59 0.03 5.83
CA TYR A 61 -14.30 0.00 6.54
C TYR A 61 -13.64 1.39 6.65
N GLY A 62 -14.04 2.36 5.83
CA GLY A 62 -13.55 3.74 5.89
C GLY A 62 -12.02 3.85 5.86
N ILE A 63 -11.45 4.58 6.82
CA ILE A 63 -10.00 4.80 6.95
C ILE A 63 -9.20 3.50 7.16
N TRP A 64 -9.83 2.46 7.73
CA TRP A 64 -9.11 1.26 8.15
C TRP A 64 -8.66 0.41 6.97
N ILE A 65 -9.40 0.43 5.86
CA ILE A 65 -8.98 -0.30 4.66
C ILE A 65 -7.67 0.27 4.10
N VAL A 66 -7.50 1.59 4.16
CA VAL A 66 -6.26 2.27 3.75
C VAL A 66 -5.13 1.98 4.73
N ALA A 67 -5.42 1.93 6.03
CA ALA A 67 -4.45 1.58 7.06
C ALA A 67 -3.88 0.16 6.84
N LEU A 68 -4.78 -0.81 6.67
CA LEU A 68 -4.44 -2.21 6.42
C LEU A 68 -3.66 -2.36 5.10
N ALA A 69 -4.12 -1.73 4.03
CA ALA A 69 -3.43 -1.74 2.74
C ALA A 69 -2.05 -1.07 2.80
N GLY A 70 -1.90 0.00 3.58
CA GLY A 70 -0.66 0.76 3.70
C GLY A 70 0.42 0.02 4.49
N PHE A 71 0.02 -0.72 5.52
CA PHE A 71 0.90 -1.46 6.40
C PHE A 71 1.24 -2.86 5.86
N SER A 72 0.24 -3.56 5.33
CA SER A 72 0.37 -4.92 4.79
C SER A 72 1.20 -4.97 3.48
N PRO A 73 1.59 -6.17 2.99
CA PRO A 73 2.25 -6.31 1.69
C PRO A 73 1.31 -6.06 0.49
N MET A 74 0.08 -5.60 0.71
CA MET A 74 -0.88 -5.30 -0.35
C MET A 74 -0.44 -4.10 -1.22
N PRO A 75 -0.91 -4.04 -2.47
CA PRO A 75 -0.63 -2.93 -3.38
C PRO A 75 -1.37 -1.65 -2.95
N TYR A 76 -0.82 -0.93 -1.97
CA TYR A 76 -1.36 0.32 -1.43
C TYR A 76 -1.88 1.32 -2.47
N LYS A 77 -1.21 1.46 -3.63
CA LYS A 77 -1.62 2.42 -4.67
C LYS A 77 -3.00 2.12 -5.26
N ILE A 78 -3.38 0.85 -5.34
CA ILE A 78 -4.73 0.45 -5.78
C ILE A 78 -5.78 0.95 -4.78
N PHE A 79 -5.49 0.84 -3.47
CA PHE A 79 -6.36 1.36 -2.43
C PHE A 79 -6.39 2.89 -2.39
N THR A 80 -5.31 3.58 -2.74
CA THR A 80 -5.35 5.04 -2.87
C THR A 80 -6.25 5.50 -4.02
N LEU A 81 -6.26 4.75 -5.13
CA LEU A 81 -7.19 4.98 -6.23
C LEU A 81 -8.64 4.73 -5.79
N GLY A 82 -8.88 3.62 -5.09
CA GLY A 82 -10.18 3.29 -4.52
C GLY A 82 -10.70 4.35 -3.54
N ALA A 83 -9.83 4.91 -2.70
CA ALA A 83 -10.19 5.99 -1.78
C ALA A 83 -10.67 7.26 -2.51
N GLY A 84 -10.05 7.56 -3.66
CA GLY A 84 -10.47 8.63 -4.56
C GLY A 84 -11.82 8.35 -5.20
N ILE A 85 -11.99 7.14 -5.76
CA ILE A 85 -13.24 6.67 -6.36
C ILE A 85 -14.41 6.75 -5.36
N ALA A 86 -14.16 6.41 -4.10
CA ALA A 86 -15.15 6.44 -3.03
C ALA A 86 -15.33 7.85 -2.40
N ASN A 87 -14.65 8.88 -2.91
CA ASN A 87 -14.69 10.26 -2.39
C ASN A 87 -14.46 10.35 -0.88
N MET A 88 -13.53 9.55 -0.36
CA MET A 88 -13.18 9.52 1.05
C MET A 88 -12.53 10.84 1.48
N ALA A 89 -12.86 11.37 2.65
CA ALA A 89 -12.26 12.62 3.13
C ALA A 89 -10.71 12.61 3.07
N LEU A 90 -10.14 13.60 2.36
CA LEU A 90 -8.71 13.64 2.02
C LEU A 90 -7.82 13.72 3.26
N LEU A 91 -8.21 14.49 4.27
CA LEU A 91 -7.40 14.68 5.48
C LEU A 91 -7.25 13.37 6.28
N PRO A 92 -8.33 12.64 6.63
CA PRO A 92 -8.23 11.31 7.21
C PRO A 92 -7.39 10.33 6.35
N PHE A 93 -7.54 10.36 5.03
CA PHE A 93 -6.76 9.54 4.10
C PHE A 93 -5.25 9.82 4.21
N ILE A 94 -4.84 11.10 4.24
CA ILE A 94 -3.43 11.48 4.36
C ILE A 94 -2.87 11.06 5.72
N LEU A 95 -3.60 11.32 6.81
CA LEU A 95 -3.16 10.99 8.16
C LEU A 95 -2.98 9.47 8.34
N ILE A 96 -3.97 8.69 7.91
CA ILE A 96 -3.89 7.23 8.05
C ILE A 96 -2.81 6.63 7.14
N SER A 97 -2.61 7.21 5.96
CA SER A 97 -1.54 6.81 5.04
C SER A 97 -0.16 7.12 5.59
N LEU A 98 0.03 8.29 6.21
CA LEU A 98 1.27 8.66 6.89
C LEU A 98 1.57 7.68 8.03
N LEU A 99 0.58 7.34 8.85
CA LEU A 99 0.74 6.39 9.95
C LEU A 99 1.05 4.99 9.42
N ALA A 100 0.25 4.44 8.51
CA ALA A 100 0.43 3.08 8.02
C ALA A 100 1.75 2.90 7.24
N ARG A 101 2.05 3.81 6.30
CA ARG A 101 3.29 3.76 5.51
C ARG A 101 4.51 4.13 6.35
N GLY A 102 4.37 5.14 7.21
CA GLY A 102 5.37 5.54 8.18
C GLY A 102 5.78 4.36 9.04
N THR A 103 4.85 3.76 9.77
CA THR A 103 5.14 2.63 10.65
C THR A 103 5.82 1.49 9.90
N ARG A 104 5.33 1.11 8.71
CA ARG A 104 5.96 0.05 7.90
C ARG A 104 7.43 0.38 7.56
N PHE A 105 7.69 1.56 7.00
CA PHE A 105 9.04 1.92 6.56
C PHE A 105 9.99 2.18 7.73
N PHE A 106 9.49 2.78 8.81
CA PHE A 106 10.26 2.99 10.04
C PHE A 106 10.57 1.68 10.76
N LEU A 107 9.67 0.70 10.77
CA LEU A 107 9.96 -0.63 11.29
C LEU A 107 11.13 -1.27 10.52
N VAL A 108 11.07 -1.28 9.19
CA VAL A 108 12.15 -1.82 8.36
C VAL A 108 13.47 -1.09 8.64
N ALA A 109 13.45 0.24 8.65
CA ALA A 109 14.65 1.04 8.91
C ALA A 109 15.20 0.84 10.33
N PHE A 110 14.34 0.66 11.33
CA PHE A 110 14.72 0.35 12.70
C PHE A 110 15.44 -0.99 12.79
N PHE A 111 14.89 -2.05 12.20
CA PHE A 111 15.53 -3.36 12.18
C PHE A 111 16.86 -3.34 11.45
N VAL A 112 16.92 -2.71 10.27
CA VAL A 112 18.17 -2.57 9.51
C VAL A 112 19.23 -1.82 10.31
N LYS A 113 18.86 -0.72 10.97
CA LYS A 113 19.79 0.07 11.79
C LYS A 113 20.27 -0.70 13.03
N LYS A 114 19.41 -1.50 13.66
CA LYS A 114 19.74 -2.27 14.88
C LYS A 114 20.55 -3.53 14.59
N LEU A 115 20.25 -4.23 13.50
CA LEU A 115 20.90 -5.49 13.12
C LEU A 115 22.16 -5.30 12.27
N GLY A 116 22.34 -4.13 11.63
CA GLY A 116 23.52 -3.81 10.84
C GLY A 116 23.79 -4.85 9.75
N ASP A 117 25.05 -5.27 9.61
CA ASP A 117 25.50 -6.21 8.57
C ASP A 117 24.87 -7.61 8.71
N ALA A 118 24.46 -8.02 9.91
CA ALA A 118 23.75 -9.28 10.12
C ALA A 118 22.39 -9.27 9.39
N CYS A 119 21.78 -8.09 9.24
CA CYS A 119 20.52 -7.95 8.52
C CYS A 119 20.68 -8.26 7.03
N ASP A 120 21.78 -7.85 6.39
CA ASP A 120 22.00 -8.07 4.94
C ASP A 120 22.22 -9.56 4.63
N ILE A 121 22.98 -10.26 5.48
CA ILE A 121 23.21 -11.71 5.37
C ILE A 121 21.89 -12.47 5.57
N TRP A 122 21.12 -12.11 6.60
CA TRP A 122 19.84 -12.76 6.89
C TRP A 122 18.81 -12.47 5.78
N LEU A 123 18.70 -11.22 5.34
CA LEU A 123 17.78 -10.83 4.28
C LEU A 123 18.09 -11.60 2.99
N LYS A 124 19.34 -11.64 2.54
CA LYS A 124 19.75 -12.43 1.35
C LYS A 124 19.41 -13.91 1.49
N LYS A 125 19.50 -14.49 2.70
CA LYS A 125 19.22 -15.91 2.94
C LYS A 125 17.74 -16.27 2.94
N TYR A 126 16.87 -15.36 3.41
CA TYR A 126 15.45 -15.67 3.64
C TYR A 126 14.48 -14.92 2.74
N ILE A 127 14.88 -13.83 2.07
CA ILE A 127 13.96 -13.02 1.26
C ILE A 127 13.34 -13.81 0.11
N ASP A 128 14.10 -14.68 -0.55
CA ASP A 128 13.59 -15.53 -1.62
C ASP A 128 12.56 -16.53 -1.09
N ARG A 129 12.85 -17.19 0.04
CA ARG A 129 11.92 -18.13 0.67
C ARG A 129 10.63 -17.45 1.12
N LEU A 130 10.74 -16.28 1.75
CA LEU A 130 9.58 -15.48 2.13
C LEU A 130 8.78 -15.02 0.90
N GLY A 131 9.47 -14.68 -0.20
CA GLY A 131 8.86 -14.38 -1.48
C GLY A 131 8.05 -15.55 -2.04
N TYR A 132 8.63 -16.75 -2.11
CA TYR A 132 7.94 -17.96 -2.57
C TYR A 132 6.76 -18.33 -1.66
N ILE A 133 6.92 -18.24 -0.34
CA ILE A 133 5.83 -18.48 0.62
C ILE A 133 4.67 -17.50 0.36
N LEU A 134 4.96 -16.21 0.17
CA LEU A 134 3.94 -15.22 -0.12
C LEU A 134 3.21 -15.51 -1.44
N ILE A 135 3.94 -15.90 -2.49
CA ILE A 135 3.34 -16.30 -3.78
C ILE A 135 2.42 -17.51 -3.59
N ILE A 136 2.84 -18.52 -2.83
CA ILE A 136 2.03 -19.70 -2.54
C ILE A 136 0.77 -19.33 -1.75
N ILE A 137 0.90 -18.49 -0.72
CA ILE A 137 -0.26 -18.02 0.07
C ILE A 137 -1.25 -17.27 -0.81
N ILE A 138 -0.76 -16.36 -1.67
CA ILE A 138 -1.62 -15.63 -2.60
C ILE A 138 -2.29 -16.59 -3.58
N ALA A 139 -1.55 -17.55 -4.13
CA ALA A 139 -2.10 -18.54 -5.07
C ALA A 139 -3.17 -19.42 -4.42
N LEU A 140 -2.94 -19.89 -3.20
CA LEU A 140 -3.91 -20.67 -2.43
C LEU A 140 -5.15 -19.84 -2.06
N GLY A 141 -4.95 -18.58 -1.64
CA GLY A 141 -6.05 -17.66 -1.37
C GLY A 141 -6.90 -17.38 -2.61
N LEU A 142 -6.26 -17.19 -3.77
CA LEU A 142 -6.95 -17.04 -5.06
C LEU A 142 -7.66 -18.31 -5.51
N TRP A 143 -7.11 -19.49 -5.22
CA TRP A 143 -7.76 -20.78 -5.51
C TRP A 143 -8.99 -21.01 -4.62
N TYR A 144 -8.93 -20.63 -3.34
CA TYR A 144 -10.04 -20.76 -2.40
C TYR A 144 -11.16 -19.71 -2.63
N ALA A 145 -10.80 -18.50 -3.07
CA ALA A 145 -11.75 -17.43 -3.34
C ALA A 145 -12.44 -17.52 -4.72
N LYS A 146 -12.08 -18.52 -5.53
CA LYS A 146 -12.65 -18.80 -6.84
C LYS A 146 -13.65 -19.95 -6.76
#